data_AF-A0A2V6C275-F1
#
_entry.id   AF-A0A2V6C275-F1
#
_cell.length_a   1.000
_cell.length_b   1.000
_cell.length_c   1.000
_cell.angle_alpha   90.00
_cell.angle_beta   90.00
_cell.angle_gamma   90.00
#
_symmetry.space_group_name_H-M   'P 1'
#
loop_
_entity.id
_entity.type
_entity.pdbx_description
1 polymer ?
#
loop_
_entity_poly.entity_id
_entity_poly.type
_entity_poly.pdbx_seq_one_letter_code
_entity_poly.pdbx_strand_id
1 'polypeptide(L)'
;IDMETKTITRLCADRSIPVLALRVISDSPAAPFPAPPNVLFDMEAQRTKFTALVAYLARDPASAVRLAQFSQQITRAKTKLADALCAVIHAL
;
A
#
# COMPACT_ATOMS: atom_id res chain seq x y z
N ILE A 1 -0.92 5.54 -0.37
CA ILE A 1 -0.28 5.44 0.97
C ILE A 1 0.94 4.56 0.82
N ASP A 2 2.10 4.99 1.31
CA ASP A 2 3.37 4.24 1.24
C ASP A 2 3.95 4.17 2.65
N MET A 3 4.16 2.95 3.13
CA MET A 3 4.44 2.67 4.55
C MET A 3 5.88 2.22 4.81
N GLU A 4 6.58 1.73 3.79
CA GLU A 4 7.83 0.99 3.98
C GLU A 4 9.01 1.65 3.27
N THR A 5 8.77 2.40 2.19
CA THR A 5 9.87 2.91 1.35
C THR A 5 10.84 3.77 2.15
N LYS A 6 10.34 4.67 3.02
CA LYS A 6 11.21 5.56 3.81
C LYS A 6 12.21 4.78 4.67
N THR A 7 11.74 3.73 5.35
CA THR A 7 12.59 2.89 6.21
C THR A 7 13.58 2.09 5.37
N ILE A 8 13.13 1.49 4.26
CA ILE A 8 13.99 0.72 3.36
C ILE A 8 15.08 1.61 2.76
N THR A 9 14.72 2.76 2.19
CA THR A 9 15.67 3.70 1.57
C THR A 9 16.71 4.19 2.59
N ARG A 10 16.30 4.50 3.82
CA ARG A 10 17.23 4.87 4.89
C ARG A 10 18.24 3.75 5.17
N LEU A 11 17.76 2.52 5.41
CA LEU A 11 18.62 1.38 5.73
C LEU A 11 19.59 1.03 4.60
N CYS A 12 19.16 1.17 3.34
CA CYS A 12 20.01 0.95 2.18
C CYS A 12 21.08 2.06 2.05
N ALA A 13 20.70 3.32 2.26
CA ALA A 13 21.64 4.44 2.25
C ALA A 13 22.74 4.28 3.33
N ASP A 14 22.35 3.89 4.55
CA ASP A 14 23.27 3.62 5.66
C ASP A 14 24.31 2.52 5.32
N ARG A 15 24.00 1.66 4.34
CA ARG A 15 24.87 0.54 3.92
C ARG A 15 25.43 0.70 2.50
N SER A 16 25.28 1.87 1.88
CA SER A 16 25.68 2.12 0.49
C SER A 16 25.12 1.09 -0.51
N ILE A 17 23.91 0.59 -0.25
CA ILE A 17 23.20 -0.32 -1.15
C ILE A 17 22.38 0.53 -2.13
N PRO A 18 22.61 0.43 -3.45
CA PRO A 18 21.79 1.13 -4.43
C PRO A 18 20.34 0.63 -4.39
N VAL A 19 19.38 1.56 -4.49
CA VAL A 19 17.95 1.26 -4.41
C VAL A 19 17.25 1.69 -5.69
N LEU A 20 16.49 0.77 -6.28
CA LEU A 20 15.50 1.06 -7.30
C LEU A 20 14.11 0.80 -6.72
N ALA A 21 13.27 1.83 -6.68
CA ALA A 21 11.89 1.73 -6.21
C ALA A 21 10.93 1.75 -7.41
N LEU A 22 10.28 0.61 -7.69
CA LEU A 22 9.16 0.54 -8.62
C LEU A 22 7.84 0.58 -7.84
N ARG A 23 6.90 1.40 -8.30
CA ARG A 23 5.59 1.57 -7.65
C ARG A 23 4.47 1.32 -8.63
N VAL A 24 3.49 0.55 -8.19
CA VAL A 24 2.20 0.39 -8.86
C VAL A 24 1.14 1.09 -8.04
N ILE A 25 0.32 1.92 -8.69
CA ILE A 25 -0.80 2.61 -8.06
C ILE A 25 -2.00 1.65 -8.08
N SER A 26 -2.62 1.43 -6.92
CA SER A 26 -3.70 0.45 -6.74
C SER A 26 -5.09 1.07 -6.58
N ASP A 27 -5.14 2.38 -6.38
CA ASP A 27 -6.33 3.21 -6.30
C ASP A 27 -6.56 4.01 -7.59
N SER A 28 -7.74 4.63 -7.73
CA SER A 28 -8.04 5.54 -8.84
C SER A 28 -9.00 6.65 -8.39
N PRO A 29 -9.02 7.82 -9.08
CA PRO A 29 -9.99 8.87 -8.77
C PRO A 29 -11.46 8.41 -8.89
N ALA A 30 -11.73 7.43 -9.76
CA ALA A 30 -13.06 6.85 -9.96
C ALA A 30 -13.45 5.83 -8.87
N ALA A 31 -12.50 5.37 -8.06
CA ALA A 31 -12.69 4.42 -6.97
C ALA A 31 -11.89 4.89 -5.74
N PRO A 32 -12.42 5.85 -4.97
CA PRO A 32 -11.72 6.41 -3.81
C PRO A 32 -11.49 5.34 -2.73
N PHE A 33 -10.57 5.64 -1.80
CA PHE A 33 -10.27 4.74 -0.69
C PHE A 33 -11.54 4.35 0.10
N PRO A 34 -11.62 3.10 0.58
CA PRO A 34 -12.80 2.59 1.29
C PRO A 34 -13.02 3.22 2.68
N ALA A 35 -11.99 3.89 3.21
CA ALA A 35 -12.03 4.68 4.43
C ALA A 35 -11.14 5.95 4.27
N PRO A 36 -11.35 6.99 5.09
CA PRO A 36 -10.50 8.18 5.08
C PRO A 36 -9.01 7.83 5.24
N PRO A 37 -8.09 8.53 4.53
CA PRO A 37 -6.66 8.21 4.56
C PRO A 37 -6.07 8.16 5.98
N ASN A 38 -6.47 9.07 6.87
CA ASN A 38 -6.02 9.14 8.26
C ASN A 38 -6.53 7.98 9.14
N VAL A 39 -7.58 7.28 8.73
CA VAL A 39 -8.06 6.04 9.36
C VAL A 39 -7.23 4.84 8.87
N LEU A 40 -6.88 4.83 7.57
CA LEU A 40 -6.07 3.78 6.96
C LEU A 40 -4.61 3.84 7.44
N PHE A 41 -4.04 5.04 7.52
CA PHE A 41 -2.65 5.25 7.89
C PHE A 41 -2.43 6.68 8.40
N ASP A 42 -1.78 6.78 9.56
CA ASP A 42 -1.28 8.05 10.06
C ASP A 42 0.07 8.36 9.41
N MET A 43 0.10 9.40 8.57
CA MET A 43 1.31 9.83 7.86
C MET A 43 2.36 10.43 8.81
N GLU A 44 1.95 11.04 9.92
CA GLU A 44 2.87 11.63 10.90
C GLU A 44 3.49 10.54 11.77
N ALA A 45 2.64 9.64 12.31
CA ALA A 45 3.08 8.54 13.15
C ALA A 45 3.63 7.33 12.36
N GLN A 46 3.54 7.37 11.02
CA GLN A 46 3.95 6.31 10.09
C GLN A 46 3.37 4.94 10.46
N ARG A 47 2.13 4.90 10.94
CA ARG A 47 1.46 3.66 11.35
C ARG A 47 -0.06 3.75 11.23
N THR A 48 -0.72 2.62 11.09
CA THR A 48 -2.18 2.54 11.20
C THR A 48 -2.61 2.68 12.66
N LYS A 49 -3.56 3.59 12.94
CA LYS A 49 -4.23 3.68 14.24
C LYS A 49 -5.32 2.61 14.31
N PHE A 50 -4.97 1.39 14.71
CA PHE A 50 -5.90 0.25 14.75
C PHE A 50 -7.20 0.53 15.51
N THR A 51 -7.14 1.30 16.60
CA THR A 51 -8.34 1.72 17.35
C THR A 51 -9.29 2.57 16.50
N ALA A 52 -8.75 3.52 15.73
CA ALA A 52 -9.55 4.35 14.81
C ALA A 52 -10.12 3.53 13.66
N LEU A 53 -9.33 2.58 13.12
CA LEU A 53 -9.79 1.67 12.08
C LEU A 53 -10.93 0.77 12.57
N VAL A 54 -10.78 0.13 13.72
CA VAL A 54 -11.83 -0.73 14.32
C VAL A 54 -13.08 0.09 14.63
N ALA A 55 -12.93 1.29 15.20
CA ALA A 55 -14.07 2.17 15.48
C ALA A 55 -14.79 2.60 14.18
N TYR A 56 -14.07 2.82 13.09
CA TYR A 56 -14.65 3.13 11.78
C TYR A 56 -15.42 1.93 11.22
N LEU A 57 -14.81 0.74 11.24
CA LEU A 57 -15.44 -0.50 10.79
C LEU A 57 -16.72 -0.85 11.58
N ALA A 58 -16.73 -0.59 12.90
CA ALA A 58 -17.90 -0.80 13.73
C ALA A 58 -19.05 0.17 13.40
N ARG A 59 -18.73 1.40 12.96
CA ARG A 59 -19.72 2.42 12.58
C ARG A 59 -20.27 2.24 11.16
N ASP A 60 -19.44 1.74 10.24
CA ASP A 60 -19.83 1.41 8.86
C ASP A 60 -19.37 0.00 8.51
N PRO A 61 -20.15 -1.05 8.81
CA PRO A 61 -19.78 -2.43 8.51
C PRO A 61 -19.58 -2.71 7.02
N ALA A 62 -20.27 -1.96 6.14
CA ALA A 62 -20.09 -2.11 4.70
C ALA A 62 -18.69 -1.66 4.24
N SER A 63 -18.02 -0.80 5.00
CA SER A 63 -16.63 -0.43 4.74
C SER A 63 -15.66 -1.61 4.87
N ALA A 64 -15.97 -2.62 5.68
CA ALA A 64 -15.16 -3.83 5.81
C ALA A 64 -15.11 -4.60 4.48
N VAL A 65 -16.25 -4.70 3.79
CA VAL A 65 -16.34 -5.35 2.47
C VAL A 65 -15.53 -4.57 1.43
N ARG A 66 -15.67 -3.24 1.40
CA ARG A 66 -14.91 -2.38 0.48
C ARG A 66 -13.41 -2.44 0.76
N LEU A 67 -13.01 -2.53 2.03
CA LEU A 67 -11.62 -2.73 2.44
C LEU A 67 -11.07 -4.07 1.97
N ALA A 68 -11.85 -5.15 2.11
CA ALA A 68 -11.46 -6.46 1.61
C ALA A 68 -11.28 -6.46 0.08
N GLN A 69 -12.22 -5.84 -0.66
CA GLN A 69 -12.12 -5.67 -2.11
C GLN A 69 -10.89 -4.85 -2.50
N PHE A 70 -10.64 -3.73 -1.80
CA PHE A 70 -9.47 -2.91 -2.03
C PHE A 70 -8.16 -3.68 -1.77
N SER A 71 -8.12 -4.50 -0.70
CA SER A 71 -6.99 -5.38 -0.43
C SER A 71 -6.74 -6.37 -1.57
N GLN A 72 -7.78 -6.91 -2.19
CA GLN A 72 -7.62 -7.77 -3.37
C GLN A 72 -7.03 -7.01 -4.56
N GLN A 73 -7.41 -5.75 -4.76
CA GLN A 73 -6.83 -4.91 -5.83
C GLN A 73 -5.36 -4.61 -5.59
N ILE A 74 -4.96 -4.37 -4.33
CA ILE A 74 -3.54 -4.25 -3.97
C ILE A 74 -2.78 -5.54 -4.33
N THR A 75 -3.32 -6.72 -3.98
CA THR A 75 -2.69 -8.00 -4.32
C THR A 75 -2.54 -8.16 -5.83
N ARG A 76 -3.60 -7.87 -6.61
CA ARG A 76 -3.55 -7.93 -8.08
C ARG A 76 -2.51 -6.99 -8.67
N ALA A 77 -2.42 -5.75 -8.17
CA ALA A 77 -1.45 -4.78 -8.61
C ALA A 77 -0.01 -5.25 -8.33
N LYS A 78 0.24 -5.78 -7.12
CA LYS A 78 1.52 -6.37 -6.74
C LYS A 78 1.91 -7.54 -7.64
N THR A 79 1.00 -8.47 -7.90
CA THR A 79 1.25 -9.61 -8.79
C THR A 79 1.59 -9.15 -10.20
N LYS A 80 0.83 -8.23 -10.78
CA LYS A 80 1.13 -7.68 -12.11
C LYS A 80 2.50 -7.01 -12.20
N LEU A 81 2.88 -6.25 -11.16
CA LEU A 81 4.20 -5.62 -11.11
C LEU A 81 5.32 -6.67 -11.04
N ALA A 82 5.14 -7.72 -10.22
CA ALA A 82 6.09 -8.81 -10.10
C ALA A 82 6.22 -9.59 -11.42
N ASP A 83 5.11 -9.94 -12.06
CA ASP A 83 5.10 -10.65 -13.35
C ASP A 83 5.80 -9.83 -14.44
N ALA A 84 5.50 -8.52 -14.52
CA ALA A 84 6.15 -7.62 -15.47
C ALA A 84 7.66 -7.53 -15.23
N LEU A 85 8.09 -7.47 -13.96
CA LEU A 85 9.51 -7.45 -13.60
C LEU A 85 10.21 -8.76 -13.98
N CYS A 86 9.61 -9.91 -13.68
CA CYS A 86 10.12 -11.22 -14.10
C CYS A 86 10.24 -11.33 -15.62
N ALA A 87 9.23 -10.87 -16.36
CA ALA A 87 9.25 -10.87 -17.82
C ALA A 87 10.40 -10.03 -18.38
N VAL A 88 10.63 -8.83 -17.84
CA VAL A 88 11.74 -7.96 -18.24
C VAL A 88 13.09 -8.60 -17.90
N ILE A 89 13.25 -9.16 -16.71
CA ILE A 89 14.51 -9.78 -16.28
C ILE A 89 14.84 -11.01 -17.15
N HIS A 90 13.85 -11.83 -17.51
CA HIS A 90 14.08 -13.01 -18.35
C HIS A 90 14.29 -12.69 -19.84
N ALA A 91 13.94 -11.48 -20.29
CA ALA A 91 14.13 -11.04 -21.67
C ALA A 91 15.50 -10.37 -21.91
N LEU A 92 16.28 -10.16 -20.84
CA LEU A 92 17.66 -9.67 -20.86
C LEU A 92 18.65 -10.84 -20.93
#